data_AF-A0A1Q5WM86-F1
#
_entry.id   AF-A0A1Q5WM86-F1
#
_cell.length_a   1.000
_cell.length_b   1.000
_cell.length_c   1.000
_cell.angle_alpha   90.00
_cell.angle_beta   90.00
_cell.angle_gamma   90.00
#
_symmetry.space_group_name_H-M   'P 1'
#
loop_
_entity.id
_entity.type
_entity.pdbx_description
1 polymer ?
#
loop_
_entity_poly.entity_id
_entity_poly.type
_entity_poly.pdbx_seq_one_letter_code
_entity_poly.pdbx_strand_id
1 'polypeptide(L)'
;MHNVVHDKDNKRFWISDQDSMAAEMTYVTSTASLYIIDHTFVDTAYRGQGLGDLLVEAIVEYARENEIKILPLCPFAKGRFQQRAELGDVLHK
;
A
#
# COMPACT_ATOMS: atom_id res chain seq x y z
N MET A 1 5.64 -4.18 -17.34
CA MET A 1 5.88 -4.45 -15.91
C MET A 1 5.68 -3.12 -15.19
N HIS A 2 4.71 -3.03 -14.29
CA HIS A 2 4.51 -1.83 -13.48
C HIS A 2 5.51 -1.85 -12.33
N ASN A 3 6.29 -0.79 -12.15
CA ASN A 3 7.23 -0.68 -11.03
C ASN A 3 6.58 0.13 -9.90
N VAL A 4 6.68 -0.36 -8.67
CA VAL A 4 6.22 0.36 -7.49
C VAL A 4 7.37 1.20 -6.95
N VAL A 5 7.12 2.50 -6.77
CA VAL A 5 8.09 3.43 -6.18
C VAL A 5 7.67 3.76 -4.76
N HIS A 6 8.59 3.59 -3.80
CA HIS A 6 8.40 4.02 -2.42
C HIS A 6 8.99 5.43 -2.20
N ASP A 7 8.11 6.42 -2.05
CA ASP A 7 8.45 7.80 -1.74
C ASP A 7 8.26 8.04 -0.23
N LYS A 8 9.35 7.87 0.52
CA LYS A 8 9.38 7.96 1.99
C LYS A 8 9.18 9.37 2.50
N ASP A 9 9.50 10.39 1.70
CA ASP A 9 9.39 11.80 2.10
C ASP A 9 7.91 12.20 2.08
N ASN A 10 7.18 11.78 1.06
CA ASN A 10 5.74 12.04 0.92
C ASN A 10 4.86 10.92 1.49
N LYS A 11 5.45 9.92 2.16
CA LYS A 11 4.75 8.78 2.79
C LYS A 11 3.77 8.09 1.86
N ARG A 12 4.25 7.71 0.67
CA ARG A 12 3.43 7.07 -0.35
C ARG A 12 4.17 6.01 -1.15
N PHE A 13 3.39 5.11 -1.73
CA PHE A 13 3.79 4.21 -2.79
C PHE A 13 3.00 4.55 -4.03
N TRP A 14 3.63 4.55 -5.20
CA TRP A 14 2.94 4.89 -6.44
C TRP A 14 3.49 4.12 -7.63
N ILE A 15 2.67 4.05 -8.67
CA ILE A 15 2.95 3.42 -9.96
C ILE A 15 2.65 4.45 -11.05
N SER A 16 3.59 4.63 -11.98
CA SER A 16 3.35 5.38 -13.21
C SER A 16 3.31 4.46 -14.42
N ASP A 17 2.57 4.90 -15.44
CA ASP A 17 2.64 4.37 -16.80
C ASP A 17 2.59 5.54 -17.79
N GLN A 18 3.54 5.58 -18.74
CA GLN A 18 3.64 6.60 -19.79
C GLN A 18 3.38 8.04 -19.30
N ASP A 19 4.13 8.46 -18.28
CA ASP A 19 4.06 9.80 -17.64
C ASP A 19 2.76 10.12 -16.88
N SER A 20 1.84 9.15 -16.75
CA SER A 20 0.61 9.28 -15.97
C SER A 20 0.69 8.51 -14.65
N MET A 21 0.08 9.06 -13.60
CA MET A 21 -0.06 8.38 -12.31
C MET A 21 -1.13 7.30 -12.41
N ALA A 22 -0.73 6.03 -12.48
CA ALA A 22 -1.66 4.91 -12.64
C ALA A 22 -2.29 4.49 -11.31
N ALA A 23 -1.52 4.51 -10.22
CA ALA A 23 -2.00 4.19 -8.88
C ALA A 23 -1.15 4.85 -7.79
N GLU A 24 -1.76 5.15 -6.66
CA GLU A 24 -1.11 5.72 -5.48
C GLU A 24 -1.71 5.14 -4.21
N MET A 25 -0.88 4.93 -3.19
CA MET A 25 -1.29 4.60 -1.84
C MET A 25 -0.48 5.43 -0.86
N THR A 26 -1.17 6.17 -0.01
CA THR A 26 -0.53 6.95 1.06
C THR A 26 -0.61 6.20 2.38
N TYR A 27 0.28 6.57 3.28
CA TYR A 27 0.23 6.14 4.66
C TYR A 27 0.66 7.27 5.59
N VAL A 28 0.25 7.18 6.85
CA VAL A 28 0.77 8.04 7.92
C VAL A 28 1.53 7.21 8.94
N THR A 29 2.56 7.79 9.54
CA THR A 29 3.35 7.15 10.59
C THR A 29 2.81 7.55 11.95
N SER A 30 2.10 6.64 12.64
CA SER A 30 1.60 6.89 13.99
C SER A 30 2.71 6.78 15.04
N THR A 31 3.60 5.80 14.85
CA THR A 31 4.88 5.68 15.58
C THR A 31 5.95 5.23 14.59
N ALA A 32 7.21 5.10 15.07
CA ALA A 32 8.28 4.54 14.25
C ALA A 32 7.99 3.12 13.75
N SER A 33 7.17 2.35 14.47
CA SER A 33 6.84 0.95 14.20
C SER A 33 5.35 0.70 13.88
N LEU A 34 4.55 1.75 13.68
CA LEU A 34 3.13 1.64 13.34
C LEU A 34 2.75 2.60 12.22
N TYR A 35 2.44 2.04 11.06
CA TYR A 35 2.04 2.78 9.87
C TYR A 35 0.55 2.54 9.59
N ILE A 36 -0.15 3.58 9.15
CA ILE A 36 -1.58 3.55 8.89
C ILE A 36 -1.80 3.81 7.41
N ILE A 37 -2.40 2.86 6.68
CA ILE A 37 -2.79 3.07 5.28
C ILE A 37 -4.12 3.81 5.26
N ASP A 38 -4.10 5.06 4.84
CA ASP A 38 -5.26 5.96 4.90
C ASP A 38 -5.92 6.17 3.53
N HIS A 39 -5.15 6.10 2.45
CA HIS A 39 -5.68 6.25 1.10
C HIS A 39 -5.10 5.24 0.11
N THR A 40 -5.92 4.79 -0.82
CA THR A 40 -5.49 4.01 -1.99
C THR A 40 -6.34 4.41 -3.17
N PHE A 41 -5.69 4.78 -4.27
CA PHE A 41 -6.31 5.23 -5.50
C PHE A 41 -5.71 4.47 -6.69
N VAL A 42 -6.58 4.10 -7.62
CA VAL A 42 -6.20 3.56 -8.93
C VAL A 42 -7.01 4.32 -9.96
N ASP A 43 -6.29 4.91 -10.91
CA ASP A 43 -6.89 5.64 -12.02
C ASP A 43 -7.84 4.71 -12.80
N THR A 44 -8.95 5.28 -13.29
CA THR A 44 -10.02 4.50 -13.92
C THR A 44 -9.54 3.71 -15.14
N ALA A 45 -8.57 4.21 -15.89
CA ALA A 45 -8.00 3.51 -17.04
C ALA A 45 -7.21 2.24 -16.63
N TYR A 46 -6.78 2.16 -15.37
CA TYR A 46 -5.92 1.09 -14.85
C TYR A 46 -6.63 0.15 -13.86
N ARG A 47 -7.91 0.37 -13.58
CA ARG A 47 -8.71 -0.50 -12.70
C ARG A 47 -8.84 -1.90 -13.28
N GLY A 48 -8.94 -2.89 -12.40
CA GLY A 48 -9.04 -4.31 -12.78
C GLY A 48 -7.70 -4.96 -13.14
N GLN A 49 -6.59 -4.22 -13.15
CA GLN A 49 -5.26 -4.73 -13.47
C GLN A 49 -4.43 -5.13 -12.24
N GLY A 50 -5.01 -5.10 -11.03
CA GLY A 50 -4.33 -5.48 -9.79
C GLY A 50 -3.36 -4.43 -9.22
N LEU A 51 -3.31 -3.21 -9.76
CA LEU A 51 -2.32 -2.19 -9.32
C LEU A 51 -2.42 -1.83 -7.84
N GLY A 52 -3.64 -1.74 -7.30
CA GLY A 52 -3.82 -1.49 -5.87
C GLY A 52 -3.27 -2.62 -4.99
N ASP A 53 -3.30 -3.86 -5.48
CA ASP A 53 -2.78 -5.01 -4.74
C ASP A 53 -1.25 -4.98 -4.72
N LEU A 54 -0.61 -4.60 -5.83
CA LEU A 54 0.84 -4.38 -5.91
C LEU A 54 1.31 -3.32 -4.90
N LEU A 55 0.54 -2.23 -4.74
CA LEU A 55 0.85 -1.20 -3.74
C LEU A 55 0.77 -1.76 -2.31
N VAL A 56 -0.28 -2.52 -2.00
CA VAL A 56 -0.46 -3.15 -0.67
C VAL A 56 0.64 -4.17 -0.40
N GLU A 57 1.02 -4.97 -1.38
CA GLU A 57 2.12 -5.94 -1.26
C GLU A 57 3.44 -5.22 -0.96
N ALA A 58 3.74 -4.13 -1.67
CA ALA A 58 4.97 -3.38 -1.48
C ALA A 58 5.11 -2.78 -0.06
N ILE A 59 4.04 -2.22 0.51
CA ILE A 59 4.11 -1.72 1.89
C ILE A 59 4.18 -2.85 2.91
N VAL A 60 3.57 -4.00 2.63
CA VAL A 60 3.66 -5.18 3.51
C VAL A 60 5.07 -5.74 3.53
N GLU A 61 5.72 -5.87 2.38
CA GLU A 61 7.14 -6.27 2.28
C GLU A 61 8.04 -5.29 3.02
N TYR A 62 7.87 -3.99 2.77
CA TYR A 62 8.59 -2.95 3.51
C TYR A 62 8.37 -3.07 5.02
N ALA A 63 7.14 -3.33 5.46
CA ALA A 63 6.82 -3.46 6.86
C ALA A 63 7.47 -4.71 7.50
N ARG A 64 7.55 -5.83 6.77
CA ARG A 64 8.26 -7.04 7.24
C ARG A 64 9.73 -6.79 7.45
N GLU A 65 10.38 -6.16 6.47
CA GLU A 65 11.83 -5.89 6.51
C GLU A 65 12.23 -4.92 7.62
N ASN A 66 11.31 -4.04 8.04
CA ASN A 66 11.57 -2.96 8.98
C ASN A 66 10.85 -3.16 10.33
N GLU A 67 10.29 -4.34 10.59
CA GLU A 67 9.58 -4.67 11.83
C GLU A 67 8.41 -3.70 12.16
N ILE A 68 7.74 -3.19 11.13
CA ILE A 68 6.61 -2.26 11.24
C ILE A 68 5.30 -3.05 11.27
N LYS A 69 4.33 -2.56 12.05
CA LYS A 69 2.93 -3.00 11.98
C LYS A 69 2.08 -2.05 11.14
N ILE A 70 1.08 -2.59 10.48
CA ILE A 70 0.17 -1.87 9.58
C ILE A 70 -1.24 -1.86 10.16
N LEU A 71 -1.86 -0.67 10.19
CA LEU A 71 -3.29 -0.47 10.43
C LEU A 71 -3.96 0.02 9.14
N PRO A 72 -4.69 -0.83 8.39
CA PRO A 72 -5.32 -0.43 7.14
C PRO A 72 -6.69 0.24 7.40
N LEU A 73 -6.75 1.57 7.43
CA LEU A 73 -8.01 2.30 7.57
C LEU A 73 -8.72 2.52 6.24
N CYS A 74 -7.97 2.66 5.15
CA CYS A 74 -8.53 2.70 3.81
C CYS A 74 -9.37 1.42 3.56
N PRO A 75 -10.65 1.53 3.16
CA PRO A 75 -11.51 0.35 2.95
C PRO A 75 -10.95 -0.66 1.95
N PHE A 76 -10.26 -0.18 0.89
CA PHE A 76 -9.61 -1.03 -0.09
C PHE A 76 -8.52 -1.88 0.56
N ALA A 77 -7.54 -1.23 1.21
CA ALA A 77 -6.45 -1.93 1.89
C ALA A 77 -6.99 -2.89 2.96
N LYS A 78 -7.96 -2.45 3.77
CA LYS A 78 -8.61 -3.27 4.78
C LYS A 78 -9.20 -4.55 4.18
N GLY A 79 -9.91 -4.42 3.06
CA GLY A 79 -10.47 -5.56 2.33
C GLY A 79 -9.40 -6.55 1.87
N ARG A 80 -8.21 -6.08 1.46
CA ARG A 80 -7.10 -6.96 1.06
C ARG A 80 -6.52 -7.73 2.24
N PHE A 81 -6.27 -7.06 3.36
CA PHE A 81 -5.84 -7.73 4.60
C PHE A 81 -6.85 -8.76 5.10
N GLN A 82 -8.16 -8.52 4.89
CA GLN A 82 -9.21 -9.48 5.26
C GLN A 82 -9.28 -10.70 4.33
N GLN A 83 -9.03 -10.51 3.03
CA GLN A 83 -9.12 -11.58 2.02
C GLN A 83 -7.85 -12.45 1.95
N ARG A 84 -6.71 -11.89 2.35
CA ARG A 84 -5.39 -12.49 2.15
C ARG A 84 -4.70 -12.74 3.49
N ALA A 85 -4.81 -13.97 3.97
CA ALA A 85 -4.28 -14.37 5.27
C ALA A 85 -2.75 -14.19 5.38
N GLU A 86 -2.04 -14.28 4.27
CA GLU A 86 -0.60 -14.07 4.18
C GLU A 86 -0.16 -12.64 4.51
N LEU A 87 -1.06 -11.65 4.46
CA LEU A 87 -0.75 -10.26 4.84
C LEU A 87 -0.88 -10.03 6.36
N GLY A 88 -1.47 -10.99 7.08
CA GLY A 88 -1.83 -10.83 8.49
C GLY A 88 -0.64 -10.75 9.46
N ASP A 89 0.56 -11.11 9.03
CA ASP A 89 1.76 -11.13 9.87
C ASP A 89 2.22 -9.72 10.30
N VAL A 90 1.99 -8.72 9.44
CA VAL A 90 2.28 -7.31 9.74
C VAL A 90 1.08 -6.54 10.29
N LEU A 91 -0.09 -7.15 10.41
CA LEU A 91 -1.30 -6.45 10.86
C LEU A 91 -1.20 -6.01 12.33
N HIS A 92 -1.53 -4.75 12.61
CA HIS A 92 -1.72 -4.23 13.96
C HIS A 92 -3.07 -4.70 14.50
N LYS A 93 -3.06 -5.32 15.68
CA LYS A 93 -4.25 -5.88 16.35
C LYS A 93 -4.83 -4.92 17.38
#